data_AF-A0A970SXK3-F1
#
_entry.id   AF-A0A970SXK3-F1
#
_cell.length_a   1.000
_cell.length_b   1.000
_cell.length_c   1.000
_cell.angle_alpha   90.00
_cell.angle_beta   90.00
_cell.angle_gamma   90.00
#
_symmetry.space_group_name_H-M   'P 1'
#
loop_
_entity.id
_entity.type
_entity.pdbx_description
1 polymer ?
#
loop_
_entity_poly.entity_id
_entity_poly.type
_entity_poly.pdbx_seq_one_letter_code
_entity_poly.pdbx_strand_id
1 'polypeptide(L)'
;MKLKNNMTMVEAKAWLEEQGAICRVDRYRLKCVADINHIRPGQWAAFYLPLEAKEPAVVELSDRFMGEQDAWQGLEDQGFHAHRAQPFKTWLSEQYILDRDAKVERLEI
;
A
#
# COMPACT_ATOMS: atom_id res chain seq x y z
N MET A 1 0.20 -17.23 -4.39
CA MET A 1 -0.20 -17.76 -3.05
C MET A 1 -1.68 -17.45 -2.83
N LYS A 2 -2.51 -18.40 -2.34
CA LYS A 2 -3.92 -18.08 -1.99
C LYS A 2 -3.93 -17.27 -0.68
N LEU A 3 -4.72 -16.20 -0.65
CA LEU A 3 -4.87 -15.35 0.52
C LEU A 3 -5.47 -16.15 1.69
N LYS A 4 -4.78 -16.21 2.84
CA LYS A 4 -5.28 -16.92 4.02
C LYS A 4 -6.39 -16.11 4.70
N ASN A 5 -7.36 -16.80 5.31
CA ASN A 5 -8.50 -16.16 5.98
C ASN A 5 -8.08 -15.33 7.21
N ASN A 6 -7.01 -15.69 7.90
CA ASN A 6 -6.39 -14.89 8.96
C ASN A 6 -4.88 -14.81 8.65
N MET A 7 -4.38 -13.63 8.28
CA MET A 7 -2.94 -13.39 8.11
C MET A 7 -2.39 -12.66 9.32
N THR A 8 -1.27 -13.15 9.82
CA THR A 8 -0.41 -12.43 10.76
C THR A 8 0.27 -11.25 10.07
N MET A 9 0.79 -10.28 10.83
CA MET A 9 1.54 -9.16 10.24
C MET A 9 2.80 -9.60 9.47
N VAL A 10 3.42 -10.71 9.90
CA VAL A 10 4.57 -11.31 9.19
C VAL A 10 4.15 -11.86 7.83
N GLU A 11 3.02 -12.57 7.78
CA GLU A 11 2.48 -13.09 6.51
C GLU A 11 2.00 -11.96 5.60
N ALA A 12 1.40 -10.90 6.15
CA ALA A 12 1.00 -9.72 5.40
C ALA A 12 2.22 -9.03 4.77
N LYS A 13 3.30 -8.81 5.54
CA LYS A 13 4.55 -8.23 5.02
C LYS A 13 5.13 -9.09 3.89
N ALA A 14 5.27 -10.40 4.12
CA ALA A 14 5.83 -11.30 3.11
C ALA A 14 5.01 -11.29 1.82
N TRP A 15 3.68 -11.31 1.93
CA TRP A 15 2.80 -11.24 0.77
C TRP A 15 2.94 -9.92 0.01
N LEU A 16 3.00 -8.78 0.72
CA LEU A 16 3.19 -7.46 0.11
C LEU A 16 4.52 -7.37 -0.66
N GLU A 17 5.60 -7.89 -0.08
CA GLU A 17 6.92 -7.92 -0.71
C GLU A 17 6.95 -8.88 -1.92
N GLU A 18 6.26 -10.02 -1.86
CA GLU A 18 6.08 -10.91 -3.02
C GLU A 18 5.37 -10.21 -4.19
N GLN A 19 4.47 -9.26 -3.93
CA GLN A 19 3.82 -8.47 -4.99
C GLN A 19 4.71 -7.34 -5.52
N GLY A 20 5.83 -7.04 -4.86
CA GLY A 20 6.78 -5.98 -5.25
C GLY A 20 6.69 -4.70 -4.42
N ALA A 21 5.95 -4.70 -3.32
CA ALA A 21 6.06 -3.61 -2.35
C ALA A 21 7.40 -3.69 -1.61
N ILE A 22 7.92 -2.55 -1.18
CA ILE A 22 9.10 -2.47 -0.32
C ILE A 22 8.60 -2.05 1.07
N CYS A 23 8.75 -2.92 2.06
CA CYS A 23 8.16 -2.72 3.37
C CYS A 23 9.21 -2.60 4.49
N ARG A 24 8.97 -1.69 5.44
CA ARG A 24 9.79 -1.46 6.63
C ARG A 24 8.88 -1.46 7.86
N VAL A 25 9.33 -2.11 8.92
CA VAL A 25 8.63 -2.12 10.21
C VAL A 25 9.25 -1.05 11.09
N ASP A 26 8.42 -0.16 11.64
CA ASP A 26 8.80 0.71 12.74
C ASP A 26 8.09 0.28 14.04
N ARG A 27 8.13 1.15 15.07
CA ARG A 27 7.56 0.84 16.39
C ARG A 27 6.04 0.60 16.37
N TYR A 28 5.31 1.19 15.42
CA TYR A 28 3.85 1.21 15.42
C TYR A 28 3.22 0.79 14.09
N ARG A 29 4.00 0.74 13.01
CA ARG A 29 3.51 0.58 11.64
C ARG A 29 4.39 -0.37 10.83
N LEU A 30 3.76 -1.19 10.01
CA LEU A 30 4.38 -1.75 8.81
C LEU A 30 4.16 -0.73 7.68
N LYS A 31 5.17 0.04 7.35
CA LYS A 31 5.16 1.03 6.25
C LYS A 31 5.59 0.35 4.96
N CYS A 32 4.95 0.66 3.85
CA CYS A 32 5.26 0.11 2.54
C CYS A 32 5.16 1.17 1.45
N VAL A 33 6.03 1.05 0.45
CA VAL A 33 5.94 1.81 -0.80
C VAL A 33 5.89 0.83 -1.96
N ALA A 34 5.24 1.22 -3.06
CA ALA A 34 5.15 0.40 -4.26
C ALA A 34 5.27 1.26 -5.51
N ASP A 35 6.01 0.75 -6.49
CA ASP A 35 6.03 1.28 -7.84
C ASP A 35 4.65 1.05 -8.48
N ILE A 36 4.06 2.10 -9.04
CA ILE A 36 2.77 2.05 -9.71
C ILE A 36 2.87 2.47 -11.17
N ASN A 37 4.01 2.24 -11.83
CA ASN A 37 4.23 2.63 -13.22
C ASN A 37 3.20 2.06 -14.19
N HIS A 38 2.62 0.89 -13.87
CA HIS A 38 1.55 0.26 -14.66
C HIS A 38 0.24 1.07 -14.64
N ILE A 39 0.01 1.84 -13.57
CA ILE A 39 -1.14 2.74 -13.41
C ILE A 39 -0.79 4.14 -13.90
N ARG A 40 0.35 4.67 -13.43
CA ARG A 40 0.79 6.03 -13.70
C ARG A 40 2.32 6.07 -13.83
N PRO A 41 2.85 6.30 -15.05
CA PRO A 41 4.28 6.26 -15.30
C PRO A 41 5.08 7.22 -14.42
N GLY A 42 6.22 6.74 -13.92
CA GLY A 42 7.15 7.43 -13.03
C GLY A 42 6.69 7.56 -11.58
N GLN A 43 5.57 6.92 -11.18
CA GLN A 43 4.97 7.18 -9.87
C GLN A 43 5.05 6.01 -8.89
N TRP A 44 5.02 6.38 -7.62
CA TRP A 44 5.04 5.51 -6.46
C TRP A 44 3.84 5.80 -5.57
N ALA A 45 3.33 4.76 -4.93
CA ALA A 45 2.32 4.85 -3.88
C ALA A 45 2.93 4.50 -2.53
N ALA A 46 2.34 5.04 -1.46
CA ALA A 46 2.76 4.81 -0.09
C ALA A 46 1.56 4.41 0.76
N PHE A 47 1.74 3.44 1.64
CA PHE A 47 0.71 2.96 2.55
C PHE A 47 1.31 2.33 3.80
N TYR A 48 0.52 2.17 4.86
CA TYR A 48 0.97 1.49 6.06
C TYR A 48 -0.14 0.66 6.72
N LEU A 49 0.28 -0.30 7.54
CA LEU A 49 -0.58 -1.11 8.39
C LEU A 49 -0.24 -0.84 9.86
N PRO A 50 -1.20 -0.40 10.69
CA PRO A 50 -0.97 -0.24 12.13
C PRO A 50 -0.73 -1.60 12.80
N LEU A 51 0.32 -1.72 13.61
CA LEU A 51 0.69 -2.98 14.28
C LEU A 51 -0.19 -3.29 15.51
N GLU A 52 -0.78 -2.27 16.14
CA GLU A 52 -1.64 -2.43 17.31
C GLU A 52 -3.11 -2.72 16.97
N ALA A 53 -3.46 -2.71 15.68
CA ALA A 53 -4.81 -3.02 15.25
C ALA A 53 -5.15 -4.50 15.52
N LYS A 54 -6.37 -4.76 16.02
CA LYS A 54 -6.86 -6.13 16.27
C LYS A 54 -6.89 -6.98 14.99
N GLU A 55 -7.07 -6.33 13.85
CA GLU A 55 -7.06 -6.94 12.54
C GLU A 55 -6.19 -6.09 11.60
N PRO A 56 -5.45 -6.70 10.64
CA PRO A 56 -4.70 -5.95 9.66
C PRO A 56 -5.60 -5.01 8.86
N ALA A 57 -5.25 -3.73 8.87
CA ALA A 57 -5.92 -2.68 8.09
C ALA A 57 -4.86 -1.84 7.37
N VAL A 58 -5.17 -1.40 6.16
CA VAL A 58 -4.30 -0.58 5.33
C VAL A 58 -4.77 0.86 5.38
N VAL A 59 -3.82 1.78 5.54
CA VAL A 59 -4.00 3.21 5.35
C VAL A 59 -3.13 3.62 4.17
N GLU A 60 -3.77 4.00 3.08
CA GLU A 60 -3.11 4.44 1.85
C GLU A 60 -3.01 5.97 1.82
N LEU A 61 -1.83 6.49 1.51
CA LEU A 61 -1.66 7.93 1.27
C LEU A 61 -2.35 8.29 -0.05
N SER A 62 -3.07 9.40 -0.07
CA SER A 62 -3.79 9.88 -1.26
C SER A 62 -2.86 10.44 -2.32
N ASP A 63 -1.67 10.89 -1.92
CA ASP A 63 -0.66 11.41 -2.83
C ASP A 63 0.03 10.31 -3.63
N ARG A 64 0.55 10.68 -4.80
CA ARG A 64 1.42 9.85 -5.63
C ARG A 64 2.75 10.56 -5.80
N PHE A 65 3.83 9.81 -5.65
CA PHE A 65 5.17 10.35 -5.49
C PHE A 65 6.00 10.08 -6.74
N MET A 66 6.91 10.98 -7.10
CA MET A 66 7.73 10.85 -8.32
C MET A 66 8.95 9.94 -8.15
N GLY A 67 9.08 9.29 -6.99
CA GLY A 67 10.15 8.35 -6.70
C GLY A 67 9.94 7.64 -5.36
N GLU A 68 10.68 6.54 -5.18
CA GLU A 68 10.64 5.74 -3.95
C GLU A 68 10.98 6.58 -2.71
N GLN A 69 11.99 7.45 -2.79
CA GLN A 69 12.43 8.27 -1.66
C GLN A 69 11.35 9.26 -1.22
N ASP A 70 10.65 9.90 -2.16
CA ASP A 70 9.55 10.82 -1.87
C ASP A 70 8.37 10.10 -1.21
N ALA A 71 8.08 8.87 -1.67
CA ALA A 71 7.04 8.02 -1.08
C ALA A 71 7.38 7.64 0.37
N TRP A 72 8.65 7.34 0.65
CA TRP A 72 9.11 7.13 2.02
C TRP A 72 8.99 8.39 2.87
N GLN A 73 9.37 9.55 2.33
CA GLN A 73 9.26 10.82 3.05
C GLN A 73 7.81 11.14 3.40
N GLY A 74 6.86 10.89 2.48
CA GLY A 74 5.43 11.07 2.74
C GLY A 74 4.92 10.25 3.93
N LEU A 75 5.50 9.08 4.21
CA LEU A 75 5.14 8.25 5.36
C LEU A 75 5.69 8.76 6.70
N GLU A 76 6.65 9.68 6.67
CA GLU A 76 7.23 10.33 7.85
C GLU A 76 6.60 11.70 8.14
N ASP A 77 5.99 12.34 7.14
CA ASP A 77 5.38 13.65 7.27
C ASP A 77 4.15 13.62 8.19
N GLN A 78 4.07 14.53 9.16
CA GLN A 78 2.98 14.52 10.16
C GLN A 78 1.60 14.94 9.61
N GLY A 79 1.55 15.41 8.37
CA GLY A 79 0.35 15.97 7.73
C GLY A 79 -0.08 15.24 6.45
N PHE A 80 0.39 14.02 6.21
CA PHE A 80 0.03 13.31 4.98
C PHE A 80 -1.49 13.18 4.83
N HIS A 81 -1.97 13.34 3.60
CA HIS A 81 -3.35 13.04 3.25
C HIS A 81 -3.46 11.53 3.01
N ALA A 82 -4.36 10.88 3.72
CA ALA A 82 -4.61 9.46 3.58
C ALA A 82 -6.09 9.15 3.44
N HIS A 83 -6.36 8.08 2.69
CA HIS A 83 -7.67 7.46 2.65
C HIS A 83 -8.01 6.86 4.02
N ARG A 84 -9.30 6.62 4.24
CA ARG A 84 -9.76 5.95 5.46
C ARG A 84 -9.12 4.57 5.55
N ALA A 85 -8.73 4.16 6.77
CA ALA A 85 -8.25 2.80 7.00
C ALA A 85 -9.28 1.77 6.50
N GLN A 86 -8.81 0.82 5.69
CA GLN A 86 -9.63 -0.27 5.16
C GLN A 86 -9.11 -1.61 5.69
N PRO A 87 -9.99 -2.57 6.00
CA PRO A 87 -9.56 -3.93 6.32
C PRO A 87 -8.69 -4.50 5.20
N PHE A 88 -7.60 -5.19 5.53
CA PHE A 88 -6.61 -5.65 4.55
C PHE A 88 -7.24 -6.44 3.40
N LYS A 89 -8.24 -7.30 3.69
CA LYS A 89 -8.96 -8.05 2.65
C LYS A 89 -9.78 -7.18 1.70
N THR A 90 -10.44 -6.15 2.23
CA THR A 90 -11.23 -5.21 1.42
C THR A 90 -10.30 -4.41 0.52
N TRP A 91 -9.21 -3.88 1.08
CA TRP A 91 -8.19 -3.20 0.31
C TRP A 91 -7.62 -4.10 -0.79
N LEU A 92 -7.38 -5.38 -0.51
CA LEU A 92 -6.94 -6.35 -1.51
C LEU A 92 -7.94 -6.62 -2.63
N SER A 93 -9.25 -6.65 -2.34
CA SER A 93 -10.27 -6.82 -3.39
C SER A 93 -10.42 -5.58 -4.27
N GLU A 94 -10.01 -4.42 -3.78
CA GLU A 94 -10.01 -3.15 -4.50
C GLU A 94 -8.61 -2.82 -5.04
N GLN A 95 -7.67 -3.76 -4.95
CA GLN A 95 -6.26 -3.47 -5.09
C GLN A 95 -5.85 -3.28 -6.53
N TYR A 96 -5.46 -2.05 -6.85
CA TYR A 96 -4.85 -1.69 -8.13
C TYR A 96 -3.33 -1.45 -7.97
N ILE A 97 -2.87 -1.00 -6.80
CA ILE A 97 -1.46 -0.60 -6.55
C ILE A 97 -0.49 -1.76 -6.79
N LEU A 98 -0.85 -2.97 -6.35
CA LEU A 98 0.02 -4.14 -6.43
C LEU A 98 -0.38 -5.12 -7.55
N ASP A 99 -1.53 -4.88 -8.20
CA ASP A 99 -1.95 -5.67 -9.35
C ASP A 99 -1.27 -5.13 -10.61
N ARG A 100 -0.24 -5.83 -11.09
CA ARG A 100 0.55 -5.42 -12.26
C ARG A 100 -0.25 -5.42 -13.56
N ASP A 101 -1.37 -6.13 -13.60
CA ASP A 101 -2.25 -6.19 -14.76
C ASP A 101 -3.35 -5.13 -14.70
N ALA A 102 -3.48 -4.42 -13.57
CA ALA A 102 -4.42 -3.31 -13.43
C ALA A 102 -4.08 -2.20 -14.43
N LYS A 103 -5.12 -1.70 -15.11
CA LYS A 103 -5.01 -0.61 -16.08
C LYS A 103 -6.02 0.47 -15.71
N VAL A 104 -5.61 1.72 -15.87
CA VAL A 104 -6.52 2.85 -15.73
C VAL A 104 -7.14 3.13 -17.09
N GLU A 105 -8.45 3.03 -17.18
CA GLU A 105 -9.21 3.53 -18.34
C GLU A 105 -9.58 4.99 -18.10
N ARG A 106 -9.27 5.84 -19.08
CA ARG A 106 -9.69 7.24 -19.07
C ARG A 106 -11.15 7.29 -19.52
N LEU A 107 -12.05 7.64 -18.62
CA LEU A 107 -13.42 7.98 -18.99
C LEU A 107 -13.40 9.32 -19.73
N GLU A 108 -13.66 9.29 -21.02
CA GLU A 108 -14.00 10.49 -21.79
C GLU A 108 -15.47 10.83 -21.46
N ILE A 109 -15.69 11.96 -20.81
CA ILE A 109 -17.02 12.52 -20.49
C ILE A 109 -17.20 13.78 -21.31
#